data_AF-A0A9P4GIU2-F1
#
_entry.id   AF-A0A9P4GIU2-F1
#
_cell.length_a   1.000
_cell.length_b   1.000
_cell.length_c   1.000
_cell.angle_alpha   90.00
_cell.angle_beta   90.00
_cell.angle_gamma   90.00
#
_symmetry.space_group_name_H-M   'P 1'
#
loop_
_entity.id
_entity.type
_entity.pdbx_description
1 polymer ?
#
loop_
_entity_poly.entity_id
_entity_poly.type
_entity_poly.pdbx_seq_one_letter_code
_entity_poly.pdbx_strand_id
1 'polypeptide(L)'
;MQWSLESDGWAHSPNDESTNGLHDEPVKVYQKPGANDNFLQISLHACPVSVLLLLLYEAPSTATLSFITWNKAYSLFPRTTFVRKECYLLQKIEDGEAGDSIRAHLTELSKNGIKTKAHHWDDEQEHEITRIRRVGDKHTWVINLETTGLEIVMSPVPDAAIEASTFKNPGVARIQL
;
A
#
# COMPACT_ATOMS: atom_id res chain seq x y z
N MET A 1 -26.18 15.54 -2.61
CA MET A 1 -25.21 16.42 -1.90
C MET A 1 -23.85 16.15 -2.52
N GLN A 2 -23.25 17.12 -3.21
CA GLN A 2 -21.99 16.93 -3.95
C GLN A 2 -20.84 17.28 -3.03
N TRP A 3 -20.13 16.27 -2.52
CA TRP A 3 -18.95 16.46 -1.69
C TRP A 3 -17.79 16.95 -2.56
N SER A 4 -17.18 18.09 -2.23
CA SER A 4 -15.94 18.55 -2.86
C SER A 4 -14.80 18.55 -1.83
N LEU A 5 -13.64 18.03 -2.20
CA LEU A 5 -12.47 18.02 -1.30
C LEU A 5 -12.09 19.46 -0.86
N GLU A 6 -12.35 20.43 -1.74
CA GLU A 6 -12.14 21.85 -1.49
C GLU A 6 -13.01 22.40 -0.34
N SER A 7 -14.25 21.92 -0.17
CA SER A 7 -15.12 22.36 0.93
C SER A 7 -14.62 21.90 2.31
N ASP A 8 -13.79 20.86 2.36
CA ASP A 8 -13.21 20.31 3.59
C ASP A 8 -11.80 20.83 3.87
N GLY A 9 -11.34 21.84 3.11
CA GLY A 9 -10.04 22.49 3.30
C GLY A 9 -8.86 21.74 2.67
N TRP A 10 -9.11 20.84 1.72
CA TRP A 10 -8.06 20.23 0.90
C TRP A 10 -7.73 21.13 -0.30
N ALA A 11 -6.45 21.41 -0.51
CA ALA A 11 -5.96 22.15 -1.65
C ALA A 11 -5.27 21.20 -2.64
N HIS A 12 -5.52 21.38 -3.94
CA HIS A 12 -4.80 20.65 -4.98
C HIS A 12 -3.33 21.10 -5.00
N SER A 13 -2.40 20.15 -5.01
CA SER A 13 -0.95 20.39 -5.12
C SER A 13 -0.50 20.09 -6.55
N PRO A 14 -0.37 21.11 -7.43
CA PRO A 14 0.01 20.91 -8.83
C PRO A 14 1.49 20.52 -9.02
N ASN A 15 2.31 20.57 -7.98
CA ASN A 15 3.76 20.35 -8.06
C ASN A 15 4.19 18.87 -7.92
N ASP A 16 3.24 17.97 -7.67
CA ASP A 16 3.50 16.54 -7.35
C ASP A 16 2.87 15.58 -8.39
N GLU A 17 2.50 16.10 -9.56
CA GLU A 17 1.97 15.31 -10.68
C GLU A 17 3.09 14.47 -11.31
N SER A 18 3.41 13.32 -10.70
CA SER A 18 4.34 12.35 -11.27
C SER A 18 3.64 11.43 -12.28
N THR A 19 4.30 11.18 -13.41
CA THR A 19 3.90 10.20 -14.42
C THR A 19 4.89 9.04 -14.39
N ASN A 20 4.76 8.16 -13.40
CA ASN A 20 5.38 6.84 -13.53
C ASN A 20 4.57 6.04 -14.56
N GLY A 21 5.23 5.37 -15.51
CA GLY A 21 4.61 4.67 -16.65
C GLY A 21 3.66 3.50 -16.33
N LEU A 22 3.17 3.42 -15.09
CA LEU A 22 2.10 2.56 -14.61
C LEU A 22 0.74 3.29 -14.51
N HIS A 23 0.71 4.61 -14.68
CA HIS A 23 -0.48 5.46 -14.56
C HIS A 23 -0.88 6.03 -15.93
N ASP A 24 -2.18 6.00 -16.26
CA ASP A 24 -2.70 6.56 -17.53
C ASP A 24 -2.86 8.09 -17.46
N GLU A 25 -3.06 8.61 -16.25
CA GLU A 25 -3.28 10.03 -15.97
C GLU A 25 -2.34 10.48 -14.85
N PRO A 26 -1.96 11.77 -14.80
CA PRO A 26 -1.17 12.30 -13.70
C PRO A 26 -1.88 12.08 -12.36
N VAL A 27 -1.11 11.65 -11.36
CA VAL A 27 -1.61 11.48 -9.99
C VAL A 27 -2.07 12.83 -9.46
N LYS A 28 -3.35 12.94 -9.09
CA LYS A 28 -3.88 14.18 -8.49
C LYS A 28 -3.62 14.16 -7.00
N VAL A 29 -2.86 15.14 -6.52
CA VAL A 29 -2.47 15.24 -5.12
C VAL A 29 -3.21 16.37 -4.44
N TYR A 30 -3.80 16.09 -3.28
CA TYR A 30 -4.49 17.04 -2.42
C TYR A 30 -3.82 17.07 -1.06
N GLN A 31 -3.63 18.25 -0.50
CA GLN A 31 -3.00 18.44 0.80
C GLN A 31 -3.85 19.30 1.73
N LYS A 32 -3.78 19.01 3.02
CA LYS A 32 -4.43 19.78 4.09
C LYS A 32 -3.51 19.84 5.32
N PRO A 33 -3.46 20.94 6.07
CA PRO A 33 -2.73 20.97 7.34
C PRO A 33 -3.23 19.88 8.29
N GLY A 34 -2.30 19.08 8.80
CA GLY A 34 -2.50 18.06 9.83
C GLY A 34 -1.97 18.50 11.20
N ALA A 35 -1.81 17.54 12.11
CA ALA A 35 -1.22 17.78 13.42
C ALA A 35 0.32 17.78 13.36
N ASN A 36 0.96 18.50 14.30
CA ASN A 36 2.42 18.56 14.47
C ASN A 36 3.17 19.07 13.23
N ASP A 37 2.67 20.14 12.61
CA ASP A 37 3.24 20.76 11.39
C ASP A 37 3.38 19.81 10.17
N ASN A 38 2.70 18.67 10.20
CA ASN A 38 2.62 17.76 9.06
C ASN A 38 1.42 18.08 8.18
N PHE A 39 1.52 17.74 6.90
CA PHE A 39 0.38 17.78 5.98
C PHE A 39 -0.25 16.40 5.85
N LEU A 40 -1.58 16.35 5.87
CA LEU A 40 -2.31 15.20 5.36
C LEU A 40 -2.32 15.30 3.84
N GLN A 41 -2.05 14.16 3.19
CA GLN A 41 -2.02 14.07 1.74
C GLN A 41 -2.98 12.98 1.27
N ILE A 42 -3.76 13.30 0.23
CA ILE A 42 -4.55 12.34 -0.53
C ILE A 42 -4.03 12.36 -1.96
N SER A 43 -3.68 11.19 -2.47
CA SER A 43 -3.31 11.01 -3.87
C SER A 43 -4.38 10.18 -4.56
N LEU A 44 -4.92 10.69 -5.66
CA LEU A 44 -5.87 9.98 -6.52
C LEU A 44 -5.14 9.43 -7.74
N HIS A 45 -5.15 8.12 -7.87
CA HIS A 45 -4.50 7.39 -8.96
C HIS A 45 -5.58 6.82 -9.89
N ALA A 46 -5.50 7.16 -11.17
CA ALA A 46 -6.26 6.48 -12.22
C ALA A 46 -5.34 5.45 -12.88
N CYS A 47 -5.63 4.18 -12.64
CA CYS A 47 -4.75 3.09 -13.05
C CYS A 47 -5.43 2.22 -14.12
N PRO A 48 -4.77 1.97 -15.26
CA PRO A 48 -5.24 0.97 -16.24
C PRO A 48 -5.06 -0.47 -15.72
N VAL A 49 -4.21 -0.64 -14.71
CA VAL A 49 -3.86 -1.93 -14.10
C VAL A 49 -4.62 -2.18 -12.80
N SER A 50 -4.63 -3.43 -12.34
CA SER A 50 -5.20 -3.79 -11.04
C SER A 50 -4.59 -2.96 -9.91
N VAL A 51 -5.42 -2.35 -9.06
CA VAL A 51 -4.99 -1.58 -7.88
C VAL A 51 -4.12 -2.43 -6.95
N LEU A 52 -4.40 -3.74 -6.85
CA LEU A 52 -3.59 -4.66 -6.06
C LEU A 52 -2.17 -4.78 -6.63
N LEU A 53 -2.02 -4.80 -7.96
CA LEU A 53 -0.72 -4.83 -8.62
C LEU A 53 0.06 -3.56 -8.28
N LEU A 54 -0.56 -2.39 -8.42
CA LEU A 54 0.08 -1.12 -8.08
C LEU A 54 0.56 -1.10 -6.63
N LEU A 55 -0.31 -1.51 -5.70
CA LEU A 55 0.01 -1.56 -4.27
C LEU A 55 1.21 -2.48 -3.97
N LEU A 56 1.35 -3.60 -4.70
CA LEU A 56 2.49 -4.50 -4.55
C LEU A 56 3.79 -3.92 -5.12
N TYR A 57 3.71 -3.13 -6.19
CA TYR A 57 4.87 -2.50 -6.83
C TYR A 57 5.36 -1.25 -6.09
N GLU A 58 4.45 -0.40 -5.63
CA GLU A 58 4.80 0.87 -4.98
C GLU A 58 5.13 0.72 -3.49
N ALA A 59 4.75 -0.41 -2.86
CA ALA A 59 5.05 -0.64 -1.46
C ALA A 59 6.56 -0.79 -1.21
N PRO A 60 7.17 0.00 -0.31
CA PRO A 60 8.59 -0.14 0.01
C PRO A 60 8.89 -1.41 0.83
N SER A 61 7.93 -1.89 1.63
CA SER A 61 8.11 -3.08 2.46
C SER A 61 6.81 -3.84 2.70
N THR A 62 6.90 -5.09 3.16
CA THR A 62 5.72 -5.89 3.51
C THR A 62 4.88 -5.27 4.63
N ALA A 63 5.43 -4.34 5.41
CA ALA A 63 4.69 -3.63 6.46
C ALA A 63 3.69 -2.61 5.92
N THR A 64 3.89 -2.11 4.70
CA THR A 64 2.98 -1.14 4.05
C THR A 64 1.90 -1.82 3.21
N LEU A 65 1.92 -3.15 3.09
CA LEU A 65 0.93 -3.92 2.34
C LEU A 65 -0.36 -4.13 3.15
N SER A 66 -0.95 -3.02 3.56
CA SER A 66 -2.29 -2.96 4.16
C SER A 66 -3.11 -1.92 3.40
N PHE A 67 -4.36 -2.22 3.10
CA PHE A 67 -5.23 -1.33 2.35
C PHE A 67 -6.66 -1.42 2.82
N ILE A 68 -7.45 -0.39 2.51
CA ILE A 68 -8.84 -0.27 2.93
C ILE A 68 -9.71 -0.17 1.68
N THR A 69 -10.83 -0.85 1.72
CA THR A 69 -11.94 -0.78 0.77
C THR A 69 -13.15 -0.16 1.47
N TRP A 70 -14.23 0.11 0.74
CA TRP A 70 -15.40 0.79 1.30
C TRP A 70 -16.02 0.09 2.53
N ASN A 71 -15.86 -1.23 2.68
CA ASN A 71 -16.44 -2.02 3.78
C ASN A 71 -15.44 -2.92 4.53
N LYS A 72 -14.16 -2.98 4.12
CA LYS A 72 -13.16 -3.87 4.73
C LYS A 72 -11.78 -3.25 4.74
N ALA A 73 -11.02 -3.54 5.81
CA ALA A 73 -9.59 -3.29 5.87
C ALA A 73 -8.82 -4.62 5.77
N TYR A 74 -7.75 -4.62 4.97
CA TYR A 74 -6.91 -5.76 4.70
C TYR A 74 -5.48 -5.49 5.16
N SER A 75 -4.84 -6.50 5.73
CA SER A 75 -3.39 -6.54 5.87
C SER A 75 -2.87 -7.84 5.30
N LEU A 76 -1.98 -7.77 4.29
CA LEU A 76 -1.48 -8.95 3.60
C LEU A 76 -0.46 -9.73 4.44
N PHE A 77 0.31 -9.07 5.30
CA PHE A 77 1.37 -9.70 6.12
C PHE A 77 1.23 -9.41 7.63
N PRO A 78 0.05 -9.61 8.23
CA PRO A 78 -0.23 -9.15 9.57
C PRO A 78 0.58 -9.88 10.64
N ARG A 79 0.78 -11.20 10.49
CA ARG A 79 1.58 -11.98 11.44
C ARG A 79 3.03 -11.51 11.45
N THR A 80 3.60 -11.25 10.28
CA THR A 80 4.96 -10.77 10.14
C THR A 80 5.08 -9.35 10.71
N THR A 81 4.19 -8.44 10.31
CA THR A 81 4.26 -7.02 10.68
C THR A 81 3.85 -6.74 12.12
N PHE A 82 2.69 -7.21 12.56
CA PHE A 82 2.13 -6.83 13.87
C PHE A 82 2.53 -7.79 14.99
N VAL A 83 2.61 -9.10 14.71
CA VAL A 83 2.92 -10.11 15.75
C VAL A 83 4.42 -10.31 15.91
N ARG A 84 5.14 -10.55 14.81
CA ARG A 84 6.60 -10.75 14.85
C ARG A 84 7.39 -9.45 14.90
N LYS A 85 6.76 -8.31 14.56
CA LYS A 85 7.43 -7.00 14.44
C LYS A 85 8.59 -7.09 13.44
N GLU A 86 8.33 -7.66 12.28
CA GLU A 86 9.29 -7.85 11.21
C GLU A 86 8.73 -7.31 9.88
N CYS A 87 9.60 -6.84 9.00
CA CYS A 87 9.23 -6.48 7.64
C CYS A 87 10.33 -6.86 6.65
N TYR A 88 9.95 -7.01 5.38
CA TYR A 88 10.86 -7.34 4.29
C TYR A 88 10.78 -6.26 3.23
N LEU A 89 11.92 -5.87 2.67
CA LEU A 89 11.98 -4.91 1.57
C LEU A 89 11.40 -5.52 0.30
N LEU A 90 10.62 -4.71 -0.41
CA LEU A 90 10.05 -5.06 -1.72
C LEU A 90 10.72 -4.28 -2.85
N GLN A 91 11.30 -3.14 -2.52
CA GLN A 91 12.07 -2.30 -3.44
C GLN A 91 13.55 -2.31 -3.05
N LYS A 92 14.40 -2.11 -4.05
CA LYS A 92 15.82 -1.85 -3.81
C LYS A 92 15.97 -0.47 -3.20
N ILE A 93 16.90 -0.33 -2.27
CA ILE A 93 17.29 0.97 -1.75
C ILE A 93 18.28 1.56 -2.76
N GLU A 94 17.80 2.49 -3.58
CA GLU A 94 18.63 3.22 -4.55
C GLU A 94 19.29 4.43 -3.88
N ASP A 95 20.17 5.11 -4.60
CA ASP A 95 20.72 6.40 -4.19
C ASP A 95 19.79 7.54 -4.63
N GLY A 96 19.84 8.69 -3.95
CA GLY A 96 18.97 9.84 -4.22
C GLY A 96 17.63 9.82 -3.49
N GLU A 97 16.70 10.67 -3.92
CA GLU A 97 15.46 10.98 -3.19
C GLU A 97 14.56 9.76 -2.93
N ALA A 98 14.43 8.86 -3.92
CA ALA A 98 13.67 7.62 -3.78
C ALA A 98 14.26 6.71 -2.68
N GLY A 99 15.59 6.61 -2.64
CA GLY A 99 16.31 5.89 -1.59
C GLY A 99 16.15 6.51 -0.21
N ASP A 100 16.17 7.84 -0.14
CA ASP A 100 16.00 8.58 1.12
C ASP A 100 14.60 8.42 1.69
N SER A 101 13.57 8.39 0.84
CA SER A 101 12.19 8.07 1.24
C SER A 101 12.09 6.67 1.85
N ILE A 102 12.67 5.65 1.21
CA ILE A 102 12.71 4.28 1.75
C ILE A 102 13.49 4.25 3.08
N ARG A 103 14.63 4.93 3.18
CA ARG A 103 15.42 5.00 4.43
C ARG A 103 14.64 5.67 5.57
N ALA A 104 13.92 6.75 5.28
CA ALA A 104 13.06 7.44 6.25
C ALA A 104 11.93 6.51 6.73
N HIS A 105 11.28 5.80 5.81
CA HIS A 105 10.27 4.80 6.12
C HIS A 105 10.80 3.68 7.04
N LEU A 106 11.98 3.12 6.73
CA LEU A 106 12.59 2.08 7.57
C LEU A 106 12.99 2.60 8.96
N THR A 107 13.44 3.86 9.03
CA THR A 107 13.74 4.52 10.31
C THR A 107 12.49 4.65 11.16
N GLU A 108 11.36 5.03 10.56
CA GLU A 108 10.07 5.12 11.27
C GLU A 108 9.58 3.75 11.74
N LEU A 109 9.67 2.72 10.90
CA LEU A 109 9.34 1.35 11.31
C LEU A 109 10.21 0.89 12.49
N SER A 110 11.51 1.20 12.47
CA SER A 110 12.43 0.85 13.56
C SER A 110 12.08 1.55 14.87
N LYS A 111 11.67 2.83 14.83
CA LYS A 111 11.18 3.55 16.03
C LYS A 111 9.96 2.86 16.63
N ASN A 112 9.11 2.28 15.78
CA ASN A 112 7.93 1.51 16.18
C ASN A 112 8.24 0.03 16.54
N GLY A 113 9.52 -0.32 16.68
CA GLY A 113 10.00 -1.64 17.09
C GLY A 113 9.94 -2.70 16.00
N ILE A 114 9.69 -2.33 14.75
CA ILE A 114 9.65 -3.26 13.61
C ILE A 114 11.05 -3.42 13.04
N LYS A 115 11.51 -4.67 12.95
CA LYS A 115 12.83 -5.04 12.43
C LYS A 115 12.76 -5.31 10.93
N THR A 116 13.57 -4.60 10.16
CA THR A 116 13.77 -4.88 8.74
C THR A 116 14.68 -6.10 8.59
N LYS A 117 14.20 -7.11 7.84
CA LYS A 117 14.98 -8.29 7.49
C LYS A 117 15.33 -8.27 6.01
N ALA A 118 16.58 -8.62 5.72
CA ALA A 118 16.93 -9.07 4.37
C ALA A 118 16.26 -10.42 4.15
N HIS A 119 15.52 -10.58 3.05
CA HIS A 119 15.11 -11.92 2.65
C HIS A 119 16.27 -12.53 1.87
N HIS A 120 16.79 -13.66 2.34
CA HIS A 120 17.52 -14.59 1.49
C HIS A 120 16.47 -15.29 0.62
N TRP A 121 16.34 -14.86 -0.64
CA TRP A 121 15.36 -15.39 -1.59
C TRP A 121 15.73 -16.80 -2.11
N ASP A 122 16.87 -17.34 -1.67
CA ASP A 122 17.45 -18.61 -2.11
C ASP A 122 17.10 -19.80 -1.20
N ASP A 123 16.35 -19.60 -0.12
CA ASP A 123 15.89 -20.73 0.69
C ASP A 123 14.76 -21.47 -0.06
N GLU A 124 15.04 -22.71 -0.45
CA GLU A 124 14.12 -23.64 -1.12
C GLU A 124 12.85 -23.98 -0.30
N GLN A 125 12.72 -23.44 0.92
CA GLN A 125 11.52 -23.59 1.73
C GLN A 125 10.48 -22.53 1.37
N GLU A 126 9.30 -22.98 0.92
CA GLU A 126 8.13 -22.13 0.70
C GLU A 126 7.72 -21.40 1.98
N HIS A 127 8.23 -20.18 2.16
CA HIS A 127 7.79 -19.29 3.23
C HIS A 127 6.46 -18.64 2.86
N GLU A 128 5.66 -18.31 3.88
CA GLU A 128 4.41 -17.53 3.77
C GLU A 128 4.56 -16.25 2.93
N ILE A 129 5.79 -15.74 2.84
CA ILE A 129 6.17 -14.50 2.18
C ILE A 129 6.52 -14.71 0.70
N THR A 130 7.03 -15.89 0.31
CA THR A 130 7.54 -16.14 -1.06
C THR A 130 6.56 -16.91 -1.94
N ARG A 131 5.60 -17.61 -1.34
CA ARG A 131 4.58 -18.38 -2.08
C ARG A 131 3.53 -17.49 -2.74
N ILE A 132 2.83 -18.05 -3.72
CA ILE A 132 1.63 -17.42 -4.28
C ILE A 132 0.54 -17.42 -3.19
N ARG A 133 -0.06 -16.26 -2.96
CA ARG A 133 -1.10 -16.03 -1.97
C ARG A 133 -2.32 -15.42 -2.61
N ARG A 134 -3.45 -15.55 -1.92
CA ARG A 134 -4.71 -14.94 -2.30
C ARG A 134 -5.07 -13.89 -1.25
N VAL A 135 -5.62 -12.76 -1.67
CA VAL A 135 -6.18 -11.78 -0.73
C VAL A 135 -7.30 -12.44 0.07
N GLY A 136 -7.28 -12.30 1.39
CA GLY A 136 -8.27 -12.94 2.27
C GLY A 136 -8.00 -14.44 2.50
N ASP A 137 -6.80 -14.95 2.21
CA ASP A 137 -6.39 -16.27 2.66
C ASP A 137 -6.21 -16.33 4.19
N LYS A 138 -5.91 -17.52 4.75
CA LYS A 138 -5.71 -17.72 6.19
C LYS A 138 -4.53 -16.93 6.81
N HIS A 139 -3.75 -16.23 5.98
CA HIS A 139 -2.62 -15.40 6.37
C HIS A 139 -2.88 -13.92 6.14
N THR A 140 -4.04 -13.54 5.60
CA THR A 140 -4.50 -12.16 5.52
C THR A 140 -5.36 -11.85 6.73
N TRP A 141 -5.19 -10.67 7.33
CA TRP A 141 -6.16 -10.14 8.27
C TRP A 141 -7.18 -9.34 7.48
N VAL A 142 -8.46 -9.64 7.71
CA VAL A 142 -9.60 -8.93 7.15
C VAL A 142 -10.42 -8.42 8.33
N ILE A 143 -10.64 -7.11 8.38
CA ILE A 143 -11.50 -6.46 9.35
C ILE A 143 -12.68 -5.88 8.60
N ASN A 144 -13.89 -6.34 8.94
CA ASN A 144 -15.11 -5.73 8.41
C ASN A 144 -15.29 -4.35 9.05
N LEU A 145 -15.53 -3.34 8.23
CA LEU A 145 -15.82 -1.99 8.66
C LEU A 145 -17.32 -1.81 8.77
N GLU A 146 -17.76 -1.10 9.80
CA GLU A 146 -19.17 -0.75 9.97
C GLU A 146 -19.56 0.27 8.90
N THR A 147 -20.57 -0.06 8.11
CA THR A 147 -21.07 0.78 7.01
C THR A 147 -22.49 1.27 7.24
N THR A 148 -23.08 1.00 8.42
CA THR A 148 -24.40 1.51 8.79
C THR A 148 -24.46 3.04 8.67
N GLY A 149 -25.45 3.54 7.92
CA GLY A 149 -25.67 4.97 7.72
C GLY A 149 -24.87 5.61 6.58
N LEU A 150 -24.01 4.84 5.89
CA LEU A 150 -23.37 5.31 4.68
C LEU A 150 -24.34 5.14 3.50
N GLU A 151 -24.78 6.26 2.90
CA GLU A 151 -25.47 6.28 1.59
C GLU A 151 -24.50 5.99 0.43
N ILE A 152 -23.51 5.11 0.65
CA ILE A 152 -22.60 4.71 -0.42
C ILE A 152 -23.39 3.77 -1.32
N VAL A 153 -23.54 4.17 -2.58
CA VAL A 153 -23.95 3.26 -3.66
C VAL A 153 -22.95 2.10 -3.60
N MET A 154 -23.42 0.92 -3.19
CA MET A 154 -22.58 -0.28 -3.05
C MET A 154 -21.65 -0.35 -4.26
N SER A 155 -20.35 -0.46 -4.00
CA SER A 155 -19.38 -0.60 -5.09
C SER A 155 -19.90 -1.70 -6.05
N PRO A 156 -19.98 -1.44 -7.36
CA PRO A 156 -20.44 -2.45 -8.31
C PRO A 156 -19.50 -3.65 -8.35
N VAL A 157 -18.29 -3.50 -7.80
CA VAL A 157 -17.30 -4.56 -7.65
C VAL A 157 -17.52 -5.26 -6.31
N PRO A 158 -17.95 -6.53 -6.31
CA PRO A 158 -18.09 -7.31 -5.08
C PRO A 158 -16.72 -7.53 -4.43
N ASP A 159 -16.68 -7.63 -3.10
CA ASP A 159 -15.46 -8.00 -2.35
C ASP A 159 -14.80 -9.26 -2.88
N ALA A 160 -15.61 -10.20 -3.39
CA ALA A 160 -15.16 -11.44 -3.99
C ALA A 160 -14.16 -11.22 -5.15
N ALA A 161 -14.23 -10.10 -5.89
CA ALA A 161 -13.25 -9.79 -6.94
C ALA A 161 -11.87 -9.49 -6.34
N ILE A 162 -11.83 -8.78 -5.22
CA ILE A 162 -10.59 -8.50 -4.48
C ILE A 162 -10.09 -9.79 -3.83
N GLU A 163 -10.96 -10.54 -3.14
CA GLU A 163 -10.61 -11.78 -2.42
C GLU A 163 -10.35 -12.98 -3.36
N ALA A 164 -10.67 -12.88 -4.64
CA ALA A 164 -10.25 -13.85 -5.66
C ALA A 164 -8.85 -13.53 -6.22
N SER A 165 -8.33 -12.32 -5.99
CA SER A 165 -7.04 -11.90 -6.54
C SER A 165 -5.89 -12.62 -5.86
N THR A 166 -4.98 -13.12 -6.68
CA THR A 166 -3.73 -13.76 -6.22
C THR A 166 -2.54 -12.87 -6.48
N PHE A 167 -1.57 -12.93 -5.58
CA PHE A 167 -0.31 -12.22 -5.68
C PHE A 167 0.83 -13.13 -5.28
N LYS A 168 2.01 -12.87 -5.85
CA LYS A 168 3.27 -13.40 -5.36
C LYS A 168 4.08 -12.21 -4.93
N ASN A 169 4.77 -12.30 -3.81
CA ASN A 169 5.67 -11.24 -3.42
C ASN A 169 6.77 -11.09 -4.49
N PRO A 170 6.86 -9.94 -5.18
CA PRO A 170 7.98 -9.69 -6.07
C PRO A 170 9.21 -9.62 -5.18
N GLY A 171 10.11 -10.60 -5.29
CA GLY A 171 11.36 -10.51 -4.56
C GLY A 171 12.15 -9.26 -4.95
N VAL A 172 13.15 -8.90 -4.15
CA VAL A 172 14.09 -7.79 -4.45
C VAL A 172 14.85 -8.01 -5.77
N ALA A 173 14.72 -9.18 -6.39
CA ALA A 173 15.18 -9.47 -7.73
C ALA A 173 14.05 -9.30 -8.77
N ARG A 174 13.92 -8.08 -9.34
CA ARG A 174 13.93 -7.83 -10.80
C ARG A 174 13.52 -6.40 -11.17
N ILE A 175 14.48 -5.65 -11.73
CA ILE A 175 14.41 -5.12 -13.10
C ILE A 175 15.84 -5.22 -13.69
N GLN A 176 16.07 -6.20 -14.56
CA GLN A 176 16.93 -6.03 -15.72
C GLN A 176 15.98 -6.25 -16.89
N LEU A 177 15.65 -5.17 -17.59
CA LEU A 177 15.20 -5.20 -18.98
C LEU A 177 16.45 -5.08 -19.86
#